data_AF-A0A6V7LS26-F1
#
_entry.id   AF-A0A6V7LS26-F1
#
_cell.length_a   1.000
_cell.length_b   1.000
_cell.length_c   1.000
_cell.angle_alpha   90.00
_cell.angle_beta   90.00
_cell.angle_gamma   90.00
#
_symmetry.space_group_name_H-M   'P 1'
#
loop_
_entity.id
_entity.type
_entity.pdbx_description
1 polymer ?
#
loop_
_entity_poly.entity_id
_entity_poly.type
_entity_poly.pdbx_seq_one_letter_code
_entity_poly.pdbx_strand_id
1 'polypeptide(L)'
;NRVWQRDYRDRRALQPDVMYYPDLLPPPSYVDNPINAVTTRFVKTATNKMRCPIFCMAWTPEGRRLVTGASSGEFTLWNGLTFNFETILQ
;
A
#
# COMPACT_ATOMS: atom_id res chain seq x y z
N ASN A 1 17.64 9.82 -4.87
CA ASN A 1 18.04 11.24 -4.80
C ASN A 1 17.45 11.98 -5.99
N ARG A 2 16.50 12.89 -5.72
CA ARG A 2 15.92 13.75 -6.76
C ARG A 2 16.97 14.79 -7.15
N VAL A 3 17.16 15.02 -8.44
CA VAL A 3 18.31 15.79 -8.98
C VAL A 3 18.49 17.17 -8.33
N TRP A 4 17.39 17.83 -7.95
CA TRP A 4 17.41 19.19 -7.39
C TRP A 4 17.08 19.27 -5.89
N GLN A 5 16.88 18.14 -5.19
CA GLN A 5 16.63 18.12 -3.74
C GLN A 5 17.83 17.51 -3.03
N ARG A 6 18.55 18.31 -2.24
CA ARG A 6 19.70 17.82 -1.46
C ARG A 6 19.22 17.11 -0.20
N ASP A 7 18.27 17.71 0.50
CA ASP A 7 17.67 17.18 1.73
C ASP A 7 16.17 17.56 1.85
N TYR A 8 15.58 17.30 3.03
CA TYR A 8 14.17 17.57 3.30
C TYR A 8 13.82 19.07 3.34
N ARG A 9 14.80 19.96 3.54
CA ARG A 9 14.60 21.41 3.63
C ARG A 9 14.39 22.04 2.26
N ASP A 10 14.95 21.42 1.22
CA ASP A 10 14.72 21.80 -0.18
C ASP A 10 13.33 21.35 -0.70
N ARG A 11 12.61 20.50 0.06
CA ARG A 11 11.27 20.02 -0.31
C ARG A 11 10.23 21.08 0.00
N ARG A 12 9.45 21.47 -1.01
CA ARG A 12 8.27 22.33 -0.81
C ARG A 12 7.24 21.62 0.06
N ALA A 13 6.60 22.37 0.96
CA ALA A 13 5.51 21.86 1.77
C ALA A 13 4.32 21.49 0.86
N LEU A 14 3.72 20.33 1.13
CA LEU A 14 2.49 19.90 0.47
C LEU A 14 1.32 20.68 1.09
N GLN A 15 0.59 21.42 0.27
CA GLN A 15 -0.59 22.15 0.76
C GLN A 15 -1.78 21.19 0.95
N PRO A 16 -2.66 21.44 1.94
CA PRO A 16 -3.79 20.58 2.25
C PRO A 16 -4.97 20.79 1.28
N ASP A 17 -4.72 20.64 -0.01
CA ASP A 17 -5.72 20.80 -1.07
C ASP A 17 -5.56 19.71 -2.14
N VAL A 18 -6.68 19.30 -2.74
CA VAL A 18 -6.74 18.26 -3.79
C VAL A 18 -5.84 18.57 -4.99
N MET A 19 -5.63 19.85 -5.31
CA MET A 19 -4.79 20.25 -6.45
C MET A 19 -3.32 19.85 -6.28
N TYR A 20 -2.89 19.59 -5.05
CA TYR A 20 -1.51 19.20 -4.73
C TYR A 20 -1.30 17.69 -4.72
N TYR A 21 -2.31 16.86 -5.05
CA TYR A 21 -2.12 15.41 -5.19
C TYR A 21 -0.92 15.00 -6.09
N PRO A 22 -0.65 15.67 -7.23
CA PRO A 22 0.51 15.35 -8.07
C PRO A 22 1.87 15.57 -7.40
N ASP A 23 1.94 16.42 -6.36
CA ASP A 23 3.15 16.72 -5.63
C ASP A 23 3.42 15.74 -4.47
N LEU A 24 2.50 14.80 -4.21
CA LEU A 24 2.65 13.77 -3.18
C LEU A 24 3.80 12.82 -3.55
N LEU A 25 4.75 12.64 -2.64
CA LEU A 25 5.88 11.72 -2.80
C LEU A 25 5.64 10.43 -1.99
N PRO A 26 6.40 9.35 -2.23
CA PRO A 26 6.32 8.15 -1.40
C PRO A 26 7.00 8.38 -0.03
N PRO A 27 6.70 7.55 1.00
CA PRO A 27 7.25 7.73 2.35
C PRO A 27 8.78 7.83 2.49
N PRO A 28 9.61 7.15 1.69
CA PRO A 28 11.06 7.36 1.73
C PRO A 28 11.49 8.79 1.39
N SER A 29 10.62 9.62 0.82
CA SER A 29 10.86 11.04 0.57
C SER A 29 10.49 11.94 1.75
N TYR A 30 9.90 11.40 2.82
CA TYR A 30 9.46 12.09 4.05
C TYR A 30 10.12 11.53 5.32
N VAL A 31 11.42 11.26 5.26
CA VAL A 31 12.19 10.72 6.41
C VAL A 31 12.14 11.63 7.64
N ASP A 32 11.95 12.94 7.42
CA ASP A 32 11.80 13.98 8.43
C ASP A 32 10.41 13.99 9.11
N ASN A 33 9.38 13.43 8.46
CA ASN A 33 8.00 13.50 8.93
C ASN A 33 7.26 12.16 8.69
N PRO A 34 7.35 11.20 9.62
CA PRO A 34 6.76 9.86 9.46
C PRO A 34 5.23 9.84 9.50
N ILE A 35 4.56 10.95 9.88
CA ILE A 35 3.10 11.05 9.89
C ILE A 35 2.52 10.83 8.48
N ASN A 36 3.32 11.07 7.44
CA ASN A 36 2.92 10.86 6.06
C ASN A 36 2.50 9.40 5.74
N ALA A 37 2.92 8.42 6.56
CA ALA A 37 2.60 7.00 6.40
C ALA A 37 1.43 6.53 7.30
N VAL A 38 0.71 7.45 7.94
CA VAL A 38 -0.50 7.12 8.72
C VAL A 38 -1.67 6.86 7.77
N THR A 39 -1.92 5.58 7.47
CA THR A 39 -2.92 5.14 6.48
C THR A 39 -4.34 5.03 7.06
N THR A 40 -5.01 6.16 7.30
CA THR A 40 -6.40 6.19 7.80
C THR A 40 -7.46 6.21 6.70
N ARG A 41 -7.07 6.47 5.45
CA ARG A 41 -7.98 6.44 4.30
C ARG A 41 -8.22 4.99 3.87
N PHE A 42 -9.46 4.53 4.06
CA PHE A 42 -9.89 3.23 3.55
C PHE A 42 -9.87 3.19 2.02
N VAL A 43 -9.40 2.07 1.45
CA VAL A 43 -9.32 1.85 0.00
C VAL A 43 -10.36 0.84 -0.47
N LYS A 44 -10.33 -0.40 0.05
CA LYS A 44 -11.18 -1.48 -0.44
C LYS A 44 -11.30 -2.62 0.57
N THR A 45 -12.46 -3.29 0.55
CA THR A 45 -12.68 -4.59 1.18
C THR A 45 -12.51 -5.67 0.11
N ALA A 46 -11.58 -6.59 0.32
CA ALA A 46 -11.33 -7.74 -0.56
C ALA A 46 -11.77 -9.04 0.16
N THR A 47 -12.68 -9.79 -0.43
CA THR A 47 -13.25 -11.02 0.18
C THR A 47 -13.37 -12.13 -0.85
N ASN A 48 -13.07 -13.35 -0.42
CA ASN A 48 -13.35 -14.56 -1.21
C ASN A 48 -14.85 -14.87 -1.26
N LYS A 49 -15.24 -15.65 -2.27
CA LYS A 49 -16.61 -16.19 -2.39
C LYS A 49 -16.97 -17.04 -1.17
N MET A 50 -16.09 -17.98 -0.82
CA MET A 50 -16.14 -18.72 0.44
C MET A 50 -15.45 -17.90 1.51
N ARG A 51 -16.18 -17.53 2.56
CA ARG A 51 -15.63 -16.72 3.64
C ARG A 51 -15.02 -17.63 4.70
N CYS A 52 -13.71 -17.52 4.85
CA CYS A 52 -12.95 -18.11 5.94
C CYS A 52 -12.18 -16.98 6.66
N PRO A 53 -12.00 -17.07 7.99
CA PRO A 53 -11.10 -16.16 8.71
C PRO A 53 -9.69 -16.15 8.09
N ILE A 54 -9.11 -14.96 7.95
CA ILE A 54 -7.73 -14.76 7.50
C ILE A 54 -6.84 -14.57 8.73
N PHE A 55 -5.80 -15.39 8.87
CA PHE A 55 -4.90 -15.35 10.02
C PHE A 55 -3.58 -14.64 9.73
N CYS A 56 -3.14 -14.64 8.47
CA CYS A 56 -1.89 -14.03 8.07
C CYS A 56 -2.00 -13.37 6.70
N MET A 57 -1.13 -12.38 6.48
CA MET A 57 -0.98 -11.71 5.20
C MET A 57 0.47 -11.28 4.99
N ALA A 58 0.92 -11.29 3.74
CA ALA A 58 2.25 -10.82 3.36
C ALA A 58 2.23 -10.26 1.93
N TRP A 59 2.91 -9.13 1.75
CA TRP A 59 3.19 -8.59 0.42
C TRP A 59 4.33 -9.37 -0.23
N THR A 60 4.28 -9.55 -1.55
CA THR A 60 5.47 -9.99 -2.27
C THR A 60 6.53 -8.88 -2.20
N PRO A 61 7.84 -9.21 -2.13
CA PRO A 61 8.90 -8.21 -1.96
C PRO A 61 8.90 -7.11 -3.02
N GLU A 62 8.48 -7.43 -4.24
CA GLU A 62 8.32 -6.49 -5.35
C GLU A 62 7.01 -5.68 -5.32
N GLY A 63 6.11 -5.93 -4.35
CA GLY A 63 4.85 -5.21 -4.15
C GLY A 63 3.76 -5.53 -5.18
N ARG A 64 3.98 -6.49 -6.08
CA ARG A 64 3.05 -6.83 -7.16
C ARG A 64 1.79 -7.51 -6.64
N ARG A 65 1.89 -8.25 -5.53
CA ARG A 65 0.79 -9.05 -4.99
C ARG A 65 0.76 -9.00 -3.47
N LEU A 66 -0.44 -9.16 -2.92
CA LEU A 66 -0.69 -9.45 -1.52
C LEU A 66 -1.17 -10.90 -1.41
N VAL A 67 -0.54 -11.68 -0.53
CA VAL A 67 -0.93 -13.06 -0.22
C VAL A 67 -1.62 -13.08 1.13
N THR A 68 -2.76 -13.77 1.23
CA THR A 68 -3.48 -13.99 2.50
C THR A 68 -3.65 -15.47 2.77
N GLY A 69 -3.36 -15.92 3.99
CA GLY A 69 -3.59 -17.30 4.43
C GLY A 69 -4.87 -17.42 5.25
N ALA A 70 -5.78 -18.28 4.79
CA ALA A 70 -7.07 -18.53 5.42
C ALA A 70 -7.04 -19.73 6.38
N SER A 71 -8.03 -19.82 7.27
CA SER A 71 -8.22 -20.98 8.16
C SER A 71 -8.46 -22.30 7.42
N SER A 72 -8.86 -22.26 6.15
CA SER A 72 -9.00 -23.42 5.27
C SER A 72 -7.67 -24.00 4.79
N GLY A 73 -6.55 -23.30 5.03
CA GLY A 73 -5.25 -23.62 4.46
C GLY A 73 -4.99 -23.00 3.09
N GLU A 74 -5.98 -22.32 2.50
CA GLU A 74 -5.87 -21.71 1.18
C GLU A 74 -5.06 -20.41 1.21
N PHE A 75 -4.25 -20.20 0.16
CA PHE A 75 -3.62 -18.91 -0.10
C PHE A 75 -4.36 -18.18 -1.20
N THR A 76 -4.81 -16.96 -0.92
CA THR A 76 -5.40 -16.08 -1.94
C THR A 76 -4.40 -15.02 -2.34
N LEU A 77 -4.20 -14.86 -3.66
CA LEU A 77 -3.36 -13.83 -4.24
C LEU A 77 -4.24 -12.68 -4.74
N TRP A 78 -3.93 -11.49 -4.24
CA TRP A 78 -4.59 -10.24 -4.61
C TRP A 78 -3.62 -9.36 -5.40
N ASN A 79 -4.14 -8.67 -6.41
CA ASN A 79 -3.36 -7.70 -7.16
C ASN A 79 -2.93 -6.52 -6.27
N GLY A 80 -1.65 -6.14 -6.32
CA GLY A 80 -1.09 -5.18 -5.38
C GLY A 80 -1.50 -3.72 -5.56
N LEU A 81 -1.99 -3.34 -6.74
CA LEU A 81 -2.47 -1.97 -7.01
C LEU A 81 -3.98 -1.85 -6.87
N THR A 82 -4.72 -2.83 -7.38
CA THR A 82 -6.19 -2.74 -7.52
C THR A 82 -6.94 -3.58 -6.49
N PHE A 83 -6.25 -4.46 -5.77
CA PHE A 83 -6.80 -5.46 -4.86
C PHE A 83 -7.90 -6.31 -5.51
N ASN A 84 -7.76 -6.58 -6.81
CA ASN A 84 -8.60 -7.54 -7.51
C ASN A 84 -8.10 -8.96 -7.24
N PHE A 85 -9.02 -9.92 -7.24
CA PHE A 85 -8.68 -11.34 -7.14
C PHE A 85 -7.80 -11.76 -8.32
N GLU A 86 -6.68 -12.43 -8.07
CA GLU A 86 -5.87 -13.07 -9.12
C GLU A 86 -6.09 -14.58 -9.14
N THR A 87 -5.81 -15.27 -8.04
CA THR A 87 -5.95 -16.73 -7.96
C THR A 87 -5.96 -17.23 -6.50
N ILE A 88 -6.30 -18.50 -6.33
CA ILE A 88 -6.18 -19.26 -5.07
C ILE A 88 -5.22 -20.44 -5.29
N LEU A 89 -4.38 -20.70 -4.30
CA LEU A 89 -3.53 -21.88 -4.20
C LEU A 89 -4.03 -22.77 -3.05
N GLN A 90 -3.97 -24.08 -3.28
CA GLN A 90 -4.30 -25.15 -2.33
C GLN A 90 -3.06 -25.98 -2.00
#